data_AF-A0A3C0IQK1-F1
#
_entry.id   AF-A0A3C0IQK1-F1
#
_cell.length_a   1.000
_cell.length_b   1.000
_cell.length_c   1.000
_cell.angle_alpha   90.00
_cell.angle_beta   90.00
_cell.angle_gamma   90.00
#
_symmetry.space_group_name_H-M   'P 1'
#
loop_
_entity.id
_entity.type
_entity.pdbx_description
1 polymer ?
#
loop_
_entity_poly.entity_id
_entity_poly.type
_entity_poly.pdbx_seq_one_letter_code
_entity_poly.pdbx_strand_id
1 'polypeptide(L)'
;KLDKAAPEKVVVLANRVQTFTEWLKQMKRHNANPTDLGTSPENEALVSNMATASNTIGDVVTEAMAQVLAKQGLKSSAIGIYKKLILLHPDKSAYFANQINLLNKQ
;
A
#
# COMPACT_ATOMS: atom_id res chain seq x y z
N LYS A 1 -46.42 -1.52 54.84
CA LYS A 1 -46.52 -2.18 53.51
C LYS A 1 -46.73 -1.04 52.51
N LEU A 2 -45.72 -0.29 52.02
CA LEU A 2 -44.62 -0.71 51.13
C LEU A 2 -45.16 -1.74 50.11
N ASP A 3 -45.29 -1.45 48.81
CA ASP A 3 -44.36 -0.74 47.93
C ASP A 3 -45.07 0.12 46.84
N LYS A 4 -44.52 1.32 46.60
CA LYS A 4 -44.84 2.18 45.45
C LYS A 4 -44.00 1.72 44.26
N ALA A 5 -44.66 1.49 43.12
CA ALA A 5 -44.03 1.19 41.85
C ALA A 5 -42.96 2.22 41.46
N ALA A 6 -41.75 1.74 41.14
CA ALA A 6 -40.67 2.53 40.57
C ALA A 6 -40.89 2.68 39.05
N PRO A 7 -40.73 3.89 38.46
CA PRO A 7 -40.69 4.01 37.01
C PRO A 7 -39.34 3.47 36.49
N GLU A 8 -39.44 2.46 35.65
CA GLU A 8 -38.39 1.93 34.80
C GLU A 8 -37.72 3.08 34.03
N LYS A 9 -36.44 3.31 34.30
CA LYS A 9 -35.62 4.23 33.49
C LYS A 9 -35.35 3.55 32.16
N VAL A 10 -36.27 3.70 31.21
CA VAL A 10 -36.01 3.43 29.79
C VAL A 10 -34.90 4.38 29.38
N VAL A 11 -33.67 3.85 29.30
CA VAL A 11 -32.51 4.61 28.82
C VAL A 11 -32.73 4.86 27.34
N VAL A 12 -33.25 6.04 27.03
CA VAL A 12 -33.32 6.57 25.67
C VAL A 12 -31.87 6.81 25.21
N LEU A 13 -31.26 5.84 24.54
CA LEU A 13 -29.97 5.95 23.85
C LEU A 13 -30.08 6.77 22.54
N ALA A 14 -31.04 7.68 22.44
CA ALA A 14 -31.12 8.70 21.38
C ALA A 14 -30.76 10.03 22.04
N ASN A 15 -29.60 10.64 21.71
CA ASN A 15 -28.89 11.41 22.74
C ASN A 15 -27.38 11.62 22.53
N ARG A 16 -26.84 11.96 21.33
CA ARG A 16 -25.39 11.81 21.13
C ARG A 16 -24.78 11.72 19.72
N VAL A 17 -25.45 12.00 18.61
CA VAL A 17 -24.71 12.03 17.32
C VAL A 17 -23.86 13.30 17.32
N GLN A 18 -22.57 13.16 17.58
CA GLN A 18 -21.65 14.29 17.50
C GLN A 18 -21.68 14.83 16.07
N THR A 19 -21.93 16.12 15.91
CA THR A 19 -21.88 16.76 14.59
C THR A 19 -20.42 16.89 14.18
N PHE A 20 -20.16 16.83 12.88
CA PHE A 20 -18.82 17.04 12.32
C PHE A 20 -18.19 18.37 12.81
N THR A 21 -19.01 19.41 13.00
CA THR A 21 -18.57 20.71 13.53
C THR A 21 -18.15 20.64 15.00
N GLU A 22 -18.84 19.86 15.85
CA GLU A 22 -18.43 19.65 17.24
C GLU A 22 -17.11 18.87 17.33
N TRP A 23 -16.92 17.89 16.44
CA TRP A 23 -15.66 17.15 16.31
C TRP A 23 -14.50 18.05 15.84
N LEU A 24 -14.71 18.88 14.81
CA LEU A 24 -13.71 19.87 14.36
C LEU A 24 -13.33 20.86 15.47
N LYS A 25 -14.31 21.31 16.25
CA LYS A 25 -14.10 22.24 17.38
C LYS A 25 -13.32 21.58 18.52
N GLN A 26 -13.51 20.27 18.73
CA GLN A 26 -12.73 19.48 19.67
C GLN A 26 -11.27 19.30 19.19
N MET A 27 -11.06 18.97 17.91
CA MET A 27 -9.72 18.86 17.34
C MET A 27 -8.91 20.16 17.42
N LYS A 28 -9.55 21.31 17.14
CA LYS A 28 -8.88 22.62 17.21
C LYS A 28 -8.40 22.98 18.62
N ARG A 29 -9.07 22.49 19.67
CA ARG A 29 -8.73 22.78 21.08
C ARG A 29 -7.56 21.93 21.58
N HIS A 30 -7.31 20.77 20.99
CA HIS A 30 -6.19 19.89 21.35
C HIS A 30 -4.88 20.26 20.67
N ASN A 31 -4.92 21.07 19.61
CA ASN A 31 -3.73 21.43 18.86
C ASN A 31 -3.28 22.87 19.19
N ALA A 32 -2.50 23.02 20.26
CA ALA A 32 -1.93 24.31 20.67
C ALA A 32 -0.83 24.81 19.70
N ASN A 33 -0.31 23.92 18.85
CA ASN A 33 0.72 24.25 17.87
C ASN A 33 0.52 23.38 16.60
N PRO A 34 -0.18 23.87 15.57
CA PRO A 34 -0.68 23.04 14.45
C PRO A 34 0.41 22.35 13.63
N THR A 35 1.66 22.76 13.79
CA THR A 35 2.84 22.17 13.15
C THR A 35 3.47 21.01 13.92
N ASP A 36 3.20 20.88 15.22
CA ASP A 36 3.76 19.82 16.06
C ASP A 36 2.74 18.69 16.22
N LEU A 37 2.94 17.61 15.47
CA LEU A 37 2.10 16.41 15.51
C LEU A 37 2.37 15.53 16.75
N GLY A 38 3.28 15.94 17.64
CA GLY A 38 3.69 15.14 18.81
C GLY A 38 4.52 13.91 18.43
N THR A 39 5.15 13.94 17.26
CA THR A 39 5.95 12.82 16.74
C THR A 39 7.42 13.03 17.09
N SER A 40 8.13 11.95 17.47
CA SER A 40 9.59 12.01 17.63
C SER A 40 10.25 12.36 16.29
N PRO A 41 11.33 13.17 16.28
CA PRO A 41 12.09 13.47 15.05
C PRO A 41 12.58 12.20 14.32
N GLU A 42 12.81 11.11 15.06
CA GLU A 42 13.15 9.80 14.48
C GLU A 42 12.00 9.22 13.63
N ASN A 43 10.77 9.32 14.13
CA ASN A 43 9.59 8.81 13.43
C ASN A 43 9.28 9.66 12.18
N GLU A 44 9.49 10.97 12.25
CA GLU A 44 9.34 11.86 11.10
C GLU A 44 10.35 11.51 10.00
N ALA A 45 11.61 11.26 10.37
CA ALA A 45 12.64 10.80 9.44
C ALA A 45 12.29 9.44 8.80
N LEU A 46 11.78 8.49 9.60
CA LEU A 46 11.35 7.18 9.10
C LEU A 46 10.22 7.31 8.08
N VAL A 47 9.19 8.10 8.41
CA VAL A 47 8.04 8.34 7.52
C VAL A 47 8.47 9.04 6.22
N SER A 48 9.35 10.04 6.32
CA SER A 48 9.93 10.72 5.15
C SER A 48 10.71 9.76 4.25
N ASN A 49 11.54 8.88 4.82
CA ASN A 49 12.27 7.86 4.07
C ASN A 49 11.33 6.86 3.39
N MET A 50 10.25 6.46 4.06
CA MET A 50 9.25 5.57 3.48
C MET A 50 8.49 6.23 2.33
N ALA A 51 8.17 7.53 2.46
CA ALA A 51 7.54 8.31 1.41
C ALA A 51 8.46 8.47 0.19
N THR A 52 9.74 8.79 0.40
CA THR A 52 10.71 8.90 -0.70
C THR A 52 10.92 7.57 -1.41
N ALA A 53 11.06 6.46 -0.69
CA ALA A 53 11.13 5.12 -1.27
C ALA A 53 9.87 4.76 -2.07
N SER A 54 8.68 5.11 -1.56
CA SER A 54 7.41 4.84 -2.24
C SER A 54 7.23 5.62 -3.55
N ASN A 55 7.87 6.78 -3.68
CA ASN A 55 7.86 7.56 -4.91
C ASN A 55 8.81 7.01 -5.99
N THR A 56 9.65 6.03 -5.66
CA THR A 56 10.51 5.38 -6.64
C THR A 56 9.74 4.28 -7.37
N ILE A 57 9.65 4.41 -8.70
CA ILE A 57 9.08 3.35 -9.54
C ILE A 57 10.11 2.23 -9.64
N GLY A 58 9.82 1.09 -9.01
CA GLY A 58 10.62 -0.12 -9.15
C GLY A 58 10.58 -0.65 -10.59
N ASP A 59 11.66 -1.31 -11.00
CA ASP A 59 11.78 -1.93 -12.32
C ASP A 59 10.89 -3.20 -12.35
N VAL A 60 9.62 -3.07 -12.76
CA VAL A 60 8.68 -4.19 -12.80
C VAL A 60 8.93 -5.04 -14.04
N VAL A 61 9.54 -6.21 -13.84
CA VAL A 61 9.77 -7.19 -14.90
C VAL A 61 8.83 -8.38 -14.75
N THR A 62 8.09 -8.70 -15.81
CA THR A 62 7.14 -9.82 -15.82
C THR A 62 7.36 -10.72 -17.02
N GLU A 63 6.96 -11.98 -16.88
CA GLU A 63 7.03 -12.94 -17.98
C GLU A 63 6.16 -12.52 -19.16
N ALA A 64 4.93 -12.06 -18.89
CA ALA A 64 4.00 -11.60 -19.93
C ALA A 64 4.59 -10.45 -20.75
N MET A 65 5.31 -9.52 -20.11
CA MET A 65 6.03 -8.46 -20.79
C MET A 65 7.09 -9.01 -21.77
N ALA A 66 7.88 -10.01 -21.36
CA ALA A 66 8.85 -10.65 -22.25
C ALA A 66 8.18 -11.34 -23.45
N GLN A 67 7.05 -12.02 -23.21
CA GLN A 67 6.28 -12.69 -24.27
C GLN A 67 5.69 -11.69 -25.27
N VAL A 68 5.16 -10.55 -24.80
CA VAL A 68 4.61 -9.50 -25.68
C VAL A 68 5.72 -8.88 -26.52
N LEU A 69 6.89 -8.57 -25.92
CA LEU A 69 8.04 -8.05 -26.66
C LEU A 69 8.54 -9.02 -27.74
N ALA A 70 8.58 -10.32 -27.43
CA ALA A 70 8.93 -11.34 -28.40
C ALA A 70 7.94 -11.38 -29.58
N LYS A 71 6.63 -11.30 -29.30
CA LYS A 71 5.58 -11.23 -30.34
C LYS A 71 5.67 -9.97 -31.20
N GLN A 72 6.15 -8.87 -30.64
CA GLN A 72 6.42 -7.63 -31.37
C GLN A 72 7.71 -7.68 -32.22
N GLY A 73 8.47 -8.79 -32.17
CA GLY A 73 9.74 -8.93 -32.87
C GLY A 73 10.94 -8.32 -32.13
N LEU A 74 10.74 -7.74 -30.94
CA LEU A 74 11.79 -7.14 -30.11
C LEU A 74 12.53 -8.22 -29.29
N LYS A 75 13.17 -9.16 -29.99
CA LYS A 75 13.83 -10.34 -29.40
C LYS A 75 14.90 -9.97 -28.38
N SER A 76 15.74 -8.97 -28.67
CA SER A 76 16.82 -8.52 -27.76
C SER A 76 16.28 -8.04 -26.42
N SER A 77 15.22 -7.22 -26.44
CA SER A 77 14.53 -6.74 -25.24
C SER A 77 13.89 -7.88 -24.46
N ALA A 78 13.22 -8.82 -25.15
CA ALA A 78 12.63 -10.01 -24.51
C ALA A 78 13.70 -10.87 -23.81
N ILE A 79 14.85 -11.10 -24.45
CA ILE A 79 15.98 -11.84 -23.85
C ILE A 79 16.51 -11.11 -22.60
N GLY A 80 16.61 -9.78 -22.65
CA GLY A 80 17.00 -8.97 -21.50
C GLY A 80 16.07 -9.17 -20.30
N ILE A 81 14.75 -9.18 -20.53
CA ILE A 81 13.76 -9.42 -19.48
C ILE A 81 13.87 -10.85 -18.93
N TYR A 82 13.98 -11.87 -19.79
CA TYR A 82 14.16 -13.25 -19.31
C TYR A 82 15.43 -13.45 -18.47
N LYS A 83 16.53 -12.77 -18.81
CA LYS A 83 17.74 -12.78 -17.98
C LYS A 83 17.50 -12.16 -16.61
N LYS A 84 16.79 -11.02 -16.54
CA LYS A 84 16.40 -10.42 -15.26
C LYS A 84 15.51 -11.37 -14.44
N LEU A 85 14.56 -12.05 -15.08
CA LEU A 85 13.67 -13.00 -14.42
C LEU A 85 14.41 -14.23 -13.87
N ILE A 86 15.47 -14.71 -14.53
CA ILE A 86 16.33 -15.78 -13.99
C ILE A 86 16.98 -15.36 -12.67
N LEU A 87 17.46 -14.11 -12.58
CA LEU A 87 18.09 -13.59 -11.36
C LEU A 87 17.09 -13.44 -10.21
N LEU A 88 15.84 -13.08 -10.52
CA LEU A 88 14.77 -12.92 -9.53
C LEU A 88 14.12 -14.24 -9.12
N HIS A 89 14.07 -15.22 -10.02
CA HIS A 89 13.36 -16.49 -9.86
C HIS A 89 14.26 -17.67 -10.31
N PRO A 90 15.27 -18.03 -9.50
CA PRO A 90 16.22 -19.08 -9.85
C PRO A 90 15.59 -20.48 -9.98
N ASP A 91 14.48 -20.72 -9.29
CA ASP A 91 13.65 -21.93 -9.38
C ASP A 91 13.09 -22.18 -10.79
N LYS A 92 12.82 -21.11 -11.54
CA LYS A 92 12.30 -21.17 -12.93
C LYS A 92 13.37 -20.92 -13.98
N SER A 93 14.65 -20.89 -13.59
CA SER A 93 15.76 -20.54 -14.48
C SER A 93 15.81 -21.38 -15.76
N ALA A 94 15.61 -22.71 -15.66
CA ALA A 94 15.61 -23.61 -16.81
C ALA A 94 14.51 -23.27 -17.83
N TYR A 95 13.32 -22.89 -17.35
CA TYR A 95 12.21 -22.46 -18.21
C TYR A 95 12.57 -21.19 -18.99
N PHE A 96 13.08 -20.17 -18.31
CA PHE A 96 13.47 -18.92 -18.96
C PHE A 96 14.66 -19.11 -19.91
N ALA A 97 15.63 -19.96 -19.57
CA ALA A 97 16.73 -20.30 -20.46
C ALA A 97 16.24 -20.96 -21.76
N ASN A 98 15.24 -21.85 -21.67
CA ASN A 98 14.61 -22.45 -22.84
C ASN A 98 13.90 -21.41 -23.72
N GLN A 99 13.19 -20.44 -23.13
CA GLN A 99 12.57 -19.34 -23.88
C GLN A 99 13.61 -18.49 -24.63
N ILE A 100 14.75 -18.17 -23.99
CA ILE A 100 15.86 -17.46 -24.63
C ILE A 100 16.40 -18.27 -25.83
N ASN A 101 16.59 -19.58 -25.65
CA ASN A 101 17.06 -20.46 -26.72
C ASN A 101 16.08 -20.52 -27.91
N LEU A 102 14.77 -20.53 -27.64
CA LEU A 102 13.75 -20.50 -28.68
C LEU A 102 13.81 -19.20 -29.49
N LEU A 103 13.95 -18.05 -28.81
CA LEU A 103 14.05 -16.75 -29.47
C LEU A 103 15.31 -16.59 -30.32
N ASN A 104 16.42 -17.21 -29.93
CA ASN A 104 17.67 -17.18 -30.70
C ASN A 104 17.66 -18.09 -31.93
N LYS A 105 16.79 -19.10 -31.97
CA LYS A 105 16.66 -20.03 -33.11
C LYS A 105 15.72 -19.53 -34.21
N GLN A 106 14.86 -18.59 -33.88
CA GLN A 106 13.96 -17.91 -34.81
C GLN A 106 14.69 -16.78 -35.54
#